data_AF-A0A241PXL4-F1
#
_entry.id   AF-A0A241PXL4-F1
#
_cell.length_a   1.000
_cell.length_b   1.000
_cell.length_c   1.000
_cell.angle_alpha   90.00
_cell.angle_beta   90.00
_cell.angle_gamma   90.00
#
_symmetry.space_group_name_H-M   'P 1'
#
loop_
_entity.id
_entity.type
_entity.pdbx_description
1 polymer ?
#
loop_
_entity_poly.entity_id
_entity_poly.type
_entity_poly.pdbx_seq_one_letter_code
_entity_poly.pdbx_strand_id
1 'polypeptide(L)'
;MTTVMNIIATVNKLYTDYGFHKPYTGLSTELIQEAIPNLKLDKSTGYIIQPDGISIGVEPMAQDGGYLYRITLYNVPYSQCSNYSTMLTAIGGNFKKAWIRVPPQSWIAVVGTPQEVKDQLFQSCQYVTTAGTVTIGAGLIT
;
A
#
# COMPACT_ATOMS: atom_id res chain seq x y z
N MET A 1 9.53 8.47 2.03
CA MET A 1 8.12 8.87 2.33
C MET A 1 7.39 9.46 1.13
N THR A 2 7.84 10.56 0.49
CA THR A 2 7.15 11.20 -0.66
C THR A 2 6.81 10.25 -1.83
N THR A 3 7.65 9.25 -2.07
CA THR A 3 7.47 8.27 -3.14
C THR A 3 6.14 7.49 -3.08
N VAL A 4 5.70 7.04 -1.90
CA VAL A 4 4.41 6.30 -1.78
C VAL A 4 3.24 7.20 -2.17
N MET A 5 3.28 8.46 -1.75
CA MET A 5 2.22 9.42 -2.07
C MET A 5 2.19 9.74 -3.57
N ASN A 6 3.36 9.89 -4.20
CA ASN A 6 3.45 10.11 -5.64
C ASN A 6 2.93 8.92 -6.45
N ILE A 7 3.21 7.69 -6.00
CA ILE A 7 2.67 6.47 -6.60
C ILE A 7 1.13 6.49 -6.54
N ILE A 8 0.57 6.71 -5.36
CA ILE A 8 -0.89 6.76 -5.14
C ILE A 8 -1.54 7.86 -6.00
N ALA A 9 -0.97 9.07 -6.00
CA ALA A 9 -1.47 10.17 -6.82
C ALA A 9 -1.42 9.85 -8.33
N THR A 10 -0.38 9.15 -8.77
CA THR A 10 -0.23 8.72 -10.16
C THR A 10 -1.29 7.70 -10.55
N VAL A 11 -1.53 6.68 -9.71
CA VAL A 11 -2.60 5.70 -9.94
C VAL A 11 -3.97 6.39 -9.98
N ASN A 12 -4.25 7.30 -9.05
CA ASN A 12 -5.51 8.04 -9.02
C ASN A 12 -5.74 8.91 -10.27
N LYS A 13 -4.67 9.46 -10.84
CA LYS A 13 -4.72 10.23 -12.09
C LYS A 13 -4.92 9.34 -13.32
N LEU A 14 -4.31 8.15 -13.36
CA LEU A 14 -4.41 7.22 -14.49
C LEU A 14 -5.76 6.50 -14.54
N TYR A 15 -6.37 6.27 -13.37
CA TYR A 15 -7.55 5.42 -13.22
C TYR A 15 -8.75 6.16 -12.61
N THR A 16 -8.90 7.46 -12.87
CA THR A 16 -10.03 8.26 -12.32
C THR A 16 -11.39 7.59 -12.59
N ASP A 17 -12.23 7.47 -11.56
CA ASP A 17 -13.57 6.85 -11.56
C ASP A 17 -13.60 5.32 -11.80
N TYR A 18 -12.48 4.60 -11.63
CA TYR A 18 -12.47 3.14 -11.82
C TYR A 18 -13.07 2.38 -10.63
N GLY A 19 -12.92 2.89 -9.40
CA GLY A 19 -13.20 2.16 -8.15
C GLY A 19 -14.50 1.35 -8.09
N PHE A 20 -15.61 1.88 -8.61
CA PHE A 20 -16.91 1.19 -8.61
C PHE A 20 -17.35 0.70 -9.99
N HIS A 21 -16.62 1.05 -11.04
CA HIS A 21 -17.14 0.99 -12.41
C HIS A 21 -16.29 0.10 -13.31
N LYS A 22 -14.98 0.00 -13.06
CA LYS A 22 -14.05 -0.69 -13.94
C LYS A 22 -12.85 -1.29 -13.17
N PRO A 23 -12.34 -2.46 -13.58
CA PRO A 23 -11.10 -2.99 -13.04
C PRO A 23 -9.91 -2.11 -13.41
N TYR A 24 -8.91 -2.03 -12.53
CA TYR A 24 -7.62 -1.35 -12.77
C TYR A 24 -6.73 -2.15 -13.75
N THR A 25 -7.28 -2.52 -14.90
CA THR A 25 -6.61 -3.35 -15.90
C THR A 25 -5.33 -2.67 -16.39
N GLY A 26 -4.26 -3.45 -16.50
CA GLY A 26 -2.94 -2.97 -16.91
C GLY A 26 -2.16 -2.23 -15.82
N LEU A 27 -2.72 -2.07 -14.61
CA LEU A 27 -1.99 -1.46 -13.51
C LEU A 27 -0.84 -2.39 -13.09
N SER A 28 0.38 -1.88 -13.16
CA SER A 28 1.59 -2.56 -12.69
C SER A 28 2.62 -1.55 -12.18
N THR A 29 3.64 -2.06 -11.49
CA THR A 29 4.78 -1.26 -11.03
C THR A 29 5.61 -0.69 -12.18
N GLU A 30 5.66 -1.38 -13.33
CA GLU A 30 6.30 -0.90 -14.57
C GLU A 30 5.57 0.33 -15.13
N LEU A 31 4.23 0.27 -15.25
CA LEU A 31 3.44 1.43 -15.69
C LEU A 31 3.66 2.64 -14.77
N ILE A 32 3.75 2.40 -13.46
CA ILE A 32 4.03 3.45 -12.47
C ILE A 32 5.44 4.01 -12.65
N GLN A 33 6.44 3.17 -12.93
CA GLN A 33 7.81 3.62 -13.20
C GLN A 33 7.87 4.50 -14.46
N GLU A 34 7.14 4.17 -15.52
CA GLU A 34 7.07 5.00 -16.73
C GLU A 34 6.53 6.40 -16.44
N ALA A 35 5.54 6.50 -15.54
CA ALA A 35 4.96 7.78 -15.11
C ALA A 35 5.84 8.53 -14.07
N ILE A 36 6.66 7.82 -13.30
CA ILE A 36 7.58 8.37 -12.30
C ILE A 36 9.00 7.83 -12.58
N PRO A 37 9.74 8.43 -13.53
CA PRO A 37 10.97 7.85 -14.10
C PRO A 37 12.13 7.66 -13.11
N ASN A 38 12.06 8.31 -11.94
CA ASN A 38 13.08 8.17 -10.89
C ASN A 38 12.89 6.94 -9.99
N LEU A 39 11.82 6.15 -10.19
CA LEU A 39 11.61 4.90 -9.47
C LEU A 39 12.54 3.81 -10.00
N LYS A 40 13.05 2.98 -9.09
CA LYS A 40 13.83 1.80 -9.44
C LYS A 40 12.99 0.56 -9.19
N LEU A 41 12.96 -0.36 -10.15
CA LEU A 41 12.37 -1.67 -9.97
C LEU A 41 13.43 -2.70 -9.61
N ASP A 42 13.07 -3.60 -8.71
CA ASP A 42 13.78 -4.85 -8.50
C ASP A 42 13.51 -5.76 -9.70
N LYS A 43 14.57 -6.17 -10.41
CA LYS A 43 14.44 -7.05 -11.59
C LYS A 43 13.96 -8.47 -11.25
N SER A 44 14.10 -8.89 -9.99
CA SER A 44 13.71 -10.24 -9.56
C SER A 44 12.26 -10.32 -9.12
N THR A 45 11.72 -9.26 -8.50
CA THR A 45 10.36 -9.23 -7.96
C THR A 45 9.40 -8.33 -8.74
N GLY A 46 9.91 -7.44 -9.59
CA GLY A 46 9.12 -6.40 -10.27
C GLY A 46 8.70 -5.24 -9.36
N TYR A 47 9.04 -5.28 -8.06
CA TYR A 47 8.61 -4.26 -7.11
C TYR A 47 9.45 -2.99 -7.17
N ILE A 48 8.84 -1.87 -6.80
CA ILE A 48 9.55 -0.60 -6.66
C ILE A 48 10.40 -0.63 -5.40
N ILE A 49 11.71 -0.43 -5.54
CA ILE A 49 12.66 -0.38 -4.42
C ILE A 49 12.75 1.05 -3.91
N GLN A 50 12.60 1.23 -2.59
CA GLN A 50 12.93 2.45 -1.88
C GLN A 50 14.26 2.33 -1.13
N PRO A 51 14.84 3.47 -0.70
CA PRO A 51 15.91 3.45 0.30
C PRO A 51 15.55 2.60 1.52
N ASP A 52 16.57 2.14 2.25
CA ASP A 52 16.44 1.32 3.46
C ASP A 52 15.87 -0.10 3.24
N GLY A 53 15.82 -0.57 1.98
CA GLY A 53 15.44 -1.95 1.65
C GLY A 53 13.92 -2.21 1.59
N ILE A 54 13.11 -1.15 1.70
CA ILE A 54 11.66 -1.23 1.55
C ILE A 54 11.31 -1.49 0.09
N SER A 55 10.43 -2.47 -0.16
CA SER A 55 9.93 -2.78 -1.51
C SER A 55 8.44 -2.51 -1.60
N ILE A 56 7.96 -2.07 -2.77
CA ILE A 56 6.57 -1.66 -2.98
C ILE A 56 5.97 -2.40 -4.18
N GLY A 57 4.94 -3.18 -3.92
CA GLY A 57 4.08 -3.77 -4.94
C GLY A 57 2.84 -2.91 -5.13
N VAL A 58 2.39 -2.77 -6.39
CA VAL A 58 1.11 -2.15 -6.72
C VAL A 58 0.41 -3.00 -7.78
N GLU A 59 -0.83 -3.37 -7.52
CA GLU A 59 -1.56 -4.30 -8.38
C GLU A 59 -3.09 -4.08 -8.29
N PRO A 60 -3.84 -4.45 -9.34
CA PRO A 60 -5.29 -4.49 -9.29
C PRO A 60 -5.79 -5.58 -8.33
N MET A 61 -6.92 -5.33 -7.66
CA MET A 61 -7.58 -6.32 -6.82
C MET A 61 -9.11 -6.19 -6.95
N ALA A 62 -9.77 -7.31 -7.21
CA ALA A 62 -11.23 -7.39 -7.19
C ALA A 62 -11.74 -7.54 -5.76
N GLN A 63 -12.92 -6.99 -5.47
CA GLN A 63 -13.65 -7.24 -4.24
C GLN A 63 -15.16 -7.31 -4.51
N ASP A 64 -15.92 -7.84 -3.56
CA ASP A 64 -17.37 -7.88 -3.67
C ASP A 64 -17.94 -6.47 -3.85
N GLY A 65 -18.58 -6.23 -5.01
CA GLY A 65 -19.23 -4.96 -5.33
C GLY A 65 -18.32 -3.85 -5.88
N GLY A 66 -17.07 -4.14 -6.27
CA GLY A 66 -16.24 -3.14 -6.94
C GLY A 66 -14.80 -3.56 -7.22
N TYR A 67 -13.99 -2.58 -7.58
CA TYR A 67 -12.58 -2.76 -7.91
C TYR A 67 -11.74 -1.84 -7.04
N LEU A 68 -10.61 -2.35 -6.56
CA LEU A 68 -9.62 -1.55 -5.85
C LEU A 68 -8.24 -1.83 -6.45
N TYR A 69 -7.28 -0.97 -6.14
CA TYR A 69 -5.88 -1.34 -6.29
C TYR A 69 -5.25 -1.51 -4.92
N ARG A 70 -4.37 -2.50 -4.81
CA ARG A 70 -3.61 -2.77 -3.60
C ARG A 70 -2.23 -2.16 -3.75
N ILE A 71 -1.81 -1.42 -2.73
CA ILE A 71 -0.40 -1.06 -2.51
C ILE A 71 0.12 -1.87 -1.33
N THR A 72 1.25 -2.56 -1.52
CA THR A 72 1.89 -3.37 -0.48
C THR A 72 3.31 -2.90 -0.24
N LEU A 73 3.63 -2.53 0.99
CA LEU A 73 4.94 -2.13 1.48
C LEU A 73 5.58 -3.30 2.22
N TYR A 74 6.66 -3.85 1.68
CA TYR A 74 7.44 -4.93 2.27
C TYR A 74 8.67 -4.38 3.00
N ASN A 75 9.10 -5.10 4.03
CA ASN A 75 10.31 -4.81 4.81
C ASN A 75 10.31 -3.41 5.44
N VAL A 76 9.14 -2.88 5.81
CA VAL A 76 9.05 -1.58 6.49
C VAL A 76 9.71 -1.72 7.86
N PRO A 77 10.75 -0.94 8.18
CA PRO A 77 11.35 -0.96 9.51
C PRO A 77 10.29 -0.65 10.56
N TYR A 78 10.31 -1.38 11.66
CA TYR A 78 9.34 -1.21 12.75
C TYR A 78 9.20 0.25 13.18
N SER A 79 10.32 0.96 13.33
CA SER A 79 10.36 2.39 13.71
C SER A 79 9.61 3.31 12.76
N GLN A 80 9.35 2.87 11.52
CA GLN A 80 8.65 3.62 10.48
C GLN A 80 7.23 3.09 10.22
N CYS A 81 6.81 2.01 10.88
CA CYS A 81 5.51 1.36 10.69
C CYS A 81 4.33 2.33 10.84
N SER A 82 4.36 3.15 11.90
CA SER A 82 3.35 4.19 12.14
C SER A 82 3.26 5.21 11.02
N ASN A 83 4.42 5.69 10.53
CA ASN A 83 4.48 6.74 9.52
C ASN A 83 3.93 6.25 8.18
N TYR A 84 4.31 5.03 7.77
CA TYR A 84 3.78 4.43 6.55
C TYR A 84 2.29 4.07 6.66
N SER A 85 1.84 3.58 7.82
CA SER A 85 0.42 3.31 8.07
C SER A 85 -0.42 4.61 7.99
N THR A 86 0.10 5.70 8.57
CA THR A 86 -0.55 7.01 8.49
C THR A 86 -0.57 7.54 7.07
N MET A 87 0.53 7.43 6.31
CA MET A 87 0.55 7.88 4.92
C MET A 87 -0.44 7.11 4.04
N LEU A 88 -0.54 5.79 4.20
CA LEU A 88 -1.49 4.98 3.42
C LEU A 88 -2.95 5.30 3.74
N THR A 89 -3.23 5.80 4.94
CA THR A 89 -4.59 6.15 5.40
C THR A 89 -4.93 7.65 5.24
N ALA A 90 -3.91 8.53 5.15
CA ALA A 90 -4.09 9.98 5.10
C ALA A 90 -4.31 10.54 3.69
N ILE A 91 -4.03 9.77 2.63
CA ILE A 91 -4.19 10.25 1.25
C ILE A 91 -5.66 10.06 0.84
N GLY A 92 -6.29 11.13 0.36
CA GLY A 92 -7.72 11.25 0.02
C GLY A 92 -8.25 10.36 -1.11
N GLY A 93 -7.64 9.20 -1.36
CA GLY A 93 -8.31 8.08 -2.00
C GLY A 93 -9.28 7.45 -1.00
N ASN A 94 -10.44 7.00 -1.49
CA ASN A 94 -11.46 6.37 -0.67
C ASN A 94 -10.93 5.03 -0.11
N PHE A 95 -10.23 5.11 1.01
CA PHE A 95 -9.64 3.98 1.70
C PHE A 95 -10.74 2.96 2.05
N LYS A 96 -10.57 1.69 1.65
CA LYS A 96 -11.58 0.64 1.90
C LYS A 96 -11.13 -0.39 2.92
N LYS A 97 -9.88 -0.87 2.81
CA LYS A 97 -9.35 -1.97 3.64
C LYS A 97 -7.83 -1.81 3.79
N ALA A 98 -7.26 -2.25 4.92
CA ALA A 98 -5.83 -2.52 5.01
C ALA A 98 -5.57 -3.87 5.64
N TRP A 99 -4.33 -4.29 5.52
CA TRP A 99 -3.80 -5.50 6.10
C TRP A 99 -2.40 -5.21 6.62
N ILE A 100 -2.04 -5.79 7.75
CA ILE A 100 -0.67 -5.79 8.23
C ILE A 100 -0.23 -7.22 8.44
N ARG A 101 0.99 -7.52 8.03
CA ARG A 101 1.63 -8.80 8.29
C ARG A 101 2.90 -8.56 9.06
N VAL A 102 3.00 -9.30 10.15
CA VAL A 102 4.16 -9.30 11.05
C VAL A 102 4.76 -10.68 10.95
N PRO A 103 5.93 -10.87 10.32
CA PRO A 103 6.55 -12.19 10.31
C PRO A 103 6.76 -12.71 11.75
N PRO A 104 6.44 -13.98 12.07
CA PRO A 104 5.95 -15.04 11.18
C PRO A 104 4.41 -15.14 11.06
N GLN A 105 3.67 -14.23 11.68
CA GLN A 105 2.20 -14.21 11.75
C GLN A 105 1.54 -14.03 10.37
N SER A 106 0.29 -14.51 10.28
CA SER A 106 -0.59 -14.32 9.12
C SER A 106 -1.00 -12.85 8.95
N TRP A 107 -1.56 -12.53 7.78
CA TRP A 107 -2.16 -11.21 7.55
C TRP A 107 -3.29 -10.93 8.54
N ILE A 108 -3.18 -9.79 9.23
CA ILE A 108 -4.23 -9.24 10.08
C ILE A 108 -4.99 -8.23 9.24
N ALA A 109 -6.24 -8.55 8.91
CA ALA A 109 -7.13 -7.62 8.22
C ALA A 109 -7.62 -6.57 9.22
N VAL A 110 -7.56 -5.30 8.82
CA VAL A 110 -8.08 -4.16 9.58
C VAL A 110 -9.19 -3.50 8.77
N VAL A 111 -10.37 -3.38 9.38
CA VAL A 111 -11.61 -2.90 8.75
C VAL A 111 -12.25 -1.89 9.69
N GLY A 112 -12.74 -0.79 9.12
CA GLY A 112 -13.36 0.31 9.84
C GLY A 112 -13.34 1.58 9.02
N THR A 113 -13.70 2.69 9.65
CA THR A 113 -13.45 4.04 9.14
C THR A 113 -11.94 4.26 8.95
N PRO A 114 -11.52 5.23 8.11
CA PRO A 114 -10.10 5.53 7.92
C PRO A 114 -9.34 5.77 9.23
N GLN A 115 -9.99 6.43 10.20
CA GLN A 115 -9.42 6.68 11.53
C GLN A 115 -9.28 5.39 12.34
N GLU A 116 -10.31 4.53 12.38
CA GLU A 116 -10.22 3.23 13.07
C GLU A 116 -9.17 2.31 12.46
N VAL A 117 -9.02 2.32 11.13
CA VAL A 117 -8.02 1.50 10.45
C VAL A 117 -6.62 2.03 10.72
N LYS A 118 -6.44 3.36 10.73
CA LYS A 118 -5.20 3.99 11.17
C LYS A 118 -4.84 3.58 12.60
N ASP A 119 -5.81 3.63 13.52
CA ASP A 119 -5.60 3.30 14.92
C ASP A 119 -5.28 1.81 15.12
N GLN A 120 -5.97 0.92 14.41
CA GLN A 120 -5.71 -0.53 14.47
C GLN A 120 -4.36 -0.90 13.83
N LEU A 121 -3.97 -0.25 12.72
CA LEU A 121 -2.62 -0.41 12.15
C LEU A 121 -1.57 0.08 13.14
N PHE A 122 -1.79 1.23 13.77
CA PHE A 122 -0.87 1.79 14.76
C PHE A 122 -0.72 0.88 15.99
N GLN A 123 -1.82 0.35 16.52
CA GLN A 123 -1.78 -0.66 17.59
C GLN A 123 -1.04 -1.91 17.14
N SER A 124 -1.32 -2.40 15.93
CA SER A 124 -0.60 -3.56 15.38
C SER A 124 0.89 -3.27 15.24
N CYS A 125 1.30 -2.04 14.93
CA CYS A 125 2.70 -1.62 14.95
C CYS A 125 3.31 -1.61 16.37
N GLN A 126 2.56 -1.68 17.47
CA GLN A 126 3.12 -1.65 18.83
C GLN A 126 3.38 -3.04 19.42
N TYR A 127 2.66 -4.06 18.96
CA TYR A 127 2.80 -5.45 19.46
C TYR A 127 3.94 -6.24 18.79
N VAL A 128 4.73 -5.58 17.94
CA VAL A 128 5.65 -6.20 16.98
C VAL A 128 7.09 -5.85 17.33
N THR A 129 7.44 -5.94 18.61
CA THR A 129 8.76 -5.52 19.09
C THR A 129 9.88 -6.50 18.74
N THR A 130 9.55 -7.68 18.20
CA THR A 130 10.50 -8.79 17.97
C THR A 130 10.83 -9.05 16.50
N ALA A 131 9.98 -8.64 15.56
CA ALA A 131 10.21 -8.77 14.13
C ALA A 131 10.70 -7.41 13.61
N GLY A 132 12.00 -7.29 13.30
CA GLY A 132 12.62 -6.00 12.93
C GLY A 132 11.97 -5.24 11.76
N THR A 133 11.10 -5.90 10.99
CA THR A 133 10.33 -5.31 9.89
C THR A 133 8.89 -5.83 9.84
N VAL A 134 8.01 -5.04 9.24
CA VAL A 134 6.61 -5.42 8.94
C VAL A 134 6.31 -5.31 7.45
N THR A 135 5.21 -5.92 7.02
CA THR A 135 4.60 -5.69 5.71
C THR A 135 3.23 -5.03 5.89
N ILE A 136 2.95 -3.97 5.16
CA ILE A 136 1.69 -3.21 5.25
C ILE A 136 1.04 -3.19 3.87
N GLY A 137 -0.21 -3.62 3.77
CA GLY A 137 -1.03 -3.56 2.56
C GLY A 137 -2.20 -2.60 2.75
N ALA A 138 -2.53 -1.81 1.73
CA ALA A 138 -3.72 -0.96 1.71
C ALA A 138 -4.46 -1.12 0.38
N GLY A 139 -5.78 -1.23 0.47
CA GLY A 139 -6.70 -1.29 -0.66
C GLY A 139 -7.39 0.04 -0.86
N LEU A 140 -7.15 0.65 -2.00
CA LEU A 140 -7.53 2.01 -2.35
C LEU A 140 -8.46 2.01 -3.55
N ILE A 141 -9.44 2.91 -3.56
CA ILE A 141 -10.26 3.17 -4.74
C ILE A 141 -10.07 4.62 -5.19
N THR A 142 -10.20 4.81 -6.49
CA THR A 142 -10.22 6.07 -7.22
C THR A 142 -11.64 6.54 -7.43
#